data_AF-A0A6L8LMY1-F1
#
_entry.id   AF-A0A6L8LMY1-F1
#
_cell.length_a   1.000
_cell.length_b   1.000
_cell.length_c   1.000
_cell.angle_alpha   90.00
_cell.angle_beta   90.00
_cell.angle_gamma   90.00
#
_symmetry.space_group_name_H-M   'P 1'
#
loop_
_entity.id
_entity.type
_entity.pdbx_description
1 polymer ?
#
loop_
_entity_poly.entity_id
_entity_poly.type
_entity_poly.pdbx_seq_one_letter_code
_entity_poly.pdbx_strand_id
1 'polypeptide(L)'
;MDPITLGYLGIATLIFLVVVGVPVAYASAFTGIVGMMILRNPTVATGLSGIIPYANSGHYALSVLPLFIAIGFLAMHAGITTSAYDAARKWVGRAPGGLATATIFASAGFAAVSGASTASTAVFTRLALPEMEARGYDKRLAAGVVAVGGTLAALIPPSAILVIYGIIVEQSVAKLLLAGLVPGMISMLVYLIVITVVVKLKPGMAPIEPSTSFGEKLRALPQVSGVFAVVGVILGGIYLGWMTPTESAGVAAAIILVMALFKKISLGEFRNGLLDTVRTTVMIFMVIWGVMIFVRFLAFTGLPGAVTDLVVGLDVPRGVILMGIIVMYLLMGMILDGLGMMMLTLPVVFPAIIGLGYDPIWFGILLVKLIEIGVVTPPVGLNCYVVNGIRPDIPLESVFRGVTPFLIGEIFIISIIVLFPDLILLLPNMMN
;
A
#
# COMPACT_ATOMS: atom_id res chain seq x y z
N MET A 1 -9.98 -22.61 30.94
CA MET A 1 -10.40 -22.61 29.53
C MET A 1 -9.25 -23.13 28.71
N ASP A 2 -9.53 -23.91 27.68
CA ASP A 2 -8.49 -24.38 26.76
C ASP A 2 -7.80 -23.19 26.05
N PRO A 3 -6.45 -23.16 25.95
CA PRO A 3 -5.72 -22.03 25.35
C PRO A 3 -6.15 -21.71 23.92
N ILE A 4 -6.42 -22.72 23.09
CA ILE A 4 -6.82 -22.55 21.69
C ILE A 4 -8.22 -21.92 21.62
N THR A 5 -9.15 -22.40 22.45
CA THR A 5 -10.49 -21.81 22.59
C THR A 5 -10.44 -20.34 22.98
N LEU A 6 -9.54 -19.98 23.91
CA LEU A 6 -9.31 -18.58 24.28
C LEU A 6 -8.75 -17.77 23.10
N GLY A 7 -7.88 -18.36 22.28
CA GLY A 7 -7.41 -17.76 21.03
C GLY A 7 -8.54 -17.42 20.05
N TYR A 8 -9.45 -18.37 19.79
CA TYR A 8 -10.62 -18.13 18.94
C TYR A 8 -11.53 -17.03 19.49
N LEU A 9 -11.79 -17.03 20.81
CA LEU A 9 -12.56 -15.98 21.47
C LEU A 9 -11.86 -14.62 21.37
N GLY A 10 -10.53 -14.59 21.45
CA GLY A 10 -9.74 -13.40 21.21
C GLY A 10 -9.92 -12.85 19.80
N ILE A 11 -9.79 -13.69 18.76
CA ILE A 11 -10.04 -13.26 17.37
C ILE A 11 -11.48 -12.75 17.20
N ALA A 12 -12.47 -13.46 17.73
CA ALA A 12 -13.87 -13.05 17.65
C ALA A 12 -14.10 -11.69 18.35
N THR A 13 -13.48 -11.47 19.50
CA THR A 13 -13.53 -10.20 20.24
C THR A 13 -12.88 -9.07 19.46
N LEU A 14 -11.70 -9.31 18.87
CA LEU A 14 -11.01 -8.35 18.02
C LEU A 14 -11.89 -7.95 16.82
N ILE A 15 -12.44 -8.92 16.09
CA ILE A 15 -13.34 -8.68 14.96
C ILE A 15 -14.56 -7.89 15.41
N PHE A 16 -15.20 -8.27 16.52
CA PHE A 16 -16.36 -7.59 17.06
C PHE A 16 -16.06 -6.11 17.37
N LEU A 17 -14.96 -5.83 18.07
CA LEU A 17 -14.55 -4.46 18.40
C LEU A 17 -14.31 -3.62 17.14
N VAL A 18 -13.64 -4.19 16.13
CA VAL A 18 -13.38 -3.51 14.85
C VAL A 18 -14.69 -3.22 14.11
N VAL A 19 -15.63 -4.17 14.07
CA VAL A 19 -16.95 -4.00 13.42
C VAL A 19 -17.78 -2.92 14.12
N VAL A 20 -17.69 -2.78 15.44
CA VAL A 20 -18.35 -1.73 16.21
C VAL A 20 -17.65 -0.36 16.06
N GLY A 21 -16.51 -0.30 15.36
CA GLY A 21 -15.82 0.94 15.02
C GLY A 21 -14.68 1.30 15.98
N VAL A 22 -14.23 0.38 16.83
CA VAL A 22 -13.03 0.60 17.65
C VAL A 22 -11.80 0.51 16.75
N PRO A 23 -10.90 1.52 16.77
CA PRO A 23 -9.69 1.49 15.97
C PRO A 23 -8.84 0.25 16.26
N VAL A 24 -8.28 -0.36 15.21
CA VAL A 24 -7.56 -1.65 15.27
C VAL A 24 -6.43 -1.65 16.30
N ALA A 25 -5.73 -0.52 16.45
CA ALA A 25 -4.70 -0.35 17.48
C ALA A 25 -5.22 -0.69 18.88
N TYR A 26 -6.34 -0.07 19.28
CA TYR A 26 -6.93 -0.25 20.60
C TYR A 26 -7.60 -1.61 20.74
N ALA A 27 -8.29 -2.07 19.69
CA ALA A 27 -8.96 -3.37 19.70
C ALA A 27 -7.95 -4.52 19.88
N SER A 28 -6.81 -4.46 19.17
CA SER A 28 -5.73 -5.45 19.25
C SER A 28 -5.03 -5.40 20.60
N ALA A 29 -4.67 -4.19 21.06
CA ALA A 29 -4.04 -4.01 22.37
C ALA A 29 -4.93 -4.53 23.50
N PHE A 30 -6.20 -4.14 23.53
CA PHE A 30 -7.16 -4.56 24.55
C PHE A 30 -7.32 -6.07 24.56
N THR A 31 -7.61 -6.67 23.40
CA THR A 31 -7.82 -8.11 23.28
C THR A 31 -6.56 -8.89 23.68
N GLY A 32 -5.38 -8.44 23.25
CA GLY A 32 -4.10 -9.06 23.60
C GLY A 32 -3.78 -8.93 25.10
N ILE A 33 -3.97 -7.75 25.71
CA ILE A 33 -3.74 -7.53 27.14
C ILE A 33 -4.68 -8.42 27.96
N VAL A 34 -5.99 -8.32 27.73
CA VAL A 34 -7.00 -9.09 28.48
C VAL A 34 -6.81 -10.58 28.27
N GLY A 35 -6.54 -11.00 27.04
CA GLY A 35 -6.23 -12.40 26.72
C GLY A 35 -5.01 -12.92 27.47
N MET A 36 -3.92 -12.15 27.55
CA MET A 36 -2.74 -12.51 28.34
C MET A 36 -3.01 -12.52 29.85
N MET A 37 -3.85 -11.60 30.35
CA MET A 37 -4.24 -11.58 31.77
C MET A 37 -4.96 -12.87 32.16
N ILE A 38 -5.89 -13.33 31.30
CA ILE A 38 -6.65 -14.57 31.51
C ILE A 38 -5.75 -15.81 31.38
N LEU A 39 -4.86 -15.83 30.38
CA LEU A 39 -4.06 -17.02 30.06
C LEU A 39 -2.85 -17.22 30.99
N ARG A 40 -2.23 -16.12 31.45
CA ARG A 40 -1.01 -16.15 32.27
C ARG A 40 -1.25 -15.59 33.66
N ASN A 41 -1.29 -14.26 33.78
CA ASN A 41 -1.68 -13.50 34.97
C ASN A 41 -1.54 -11.99 34.69
N PRO A 42 -2.13 -11.11 35.53
CA PRO A 42 -2.04 -9.66 35.35
C PRO A 42 -0.61 -9.10 35.32
N THR A 43 0.31 -9.64 36.12
CA THR A 43 1.71 -9.17 36.21
C THR A 43 2.47 -9.43 34.90
N VAL A 44 2.32 -10.61 34.33
CA VAL A 44 2.93 -10.97 33.03
C VAL A 44 2.30 -10.13 31.92
N ALA A 45 0.98 -9.96 31.92
CA ALA A 45 0.30 -9.18 30.91
C ALA A 45 0.72 -7.72 30.92
N THR A 46 0.73 -7.04 32.08
CA THR A 46 1.14 -5.64 32.17
C THR A 46 2.64 -5.46 31.90
N GLY A 47 3.48 -6.38 32.39
CA GLY A 47 4.92 -6.36 32.12
C GLY A 47 5.24 -6.48 30.63
N LEU A 48 4.67 -7.48 29.95
CA LEU A 48 4.86 -7.67 28.50
C LEU A 48 4.26 -6.53 27.68
N SER A 49 3.14 -5.96 28.13
CA SER A 49 2.50 -4.83 27.43
C SER A 49 3.30 -3.54 27.51
N GLY A 50 4.20 -3.40 28.49
CA GLY A 50 5.19 -2.33 28.52
C GLY A 50 6.45 -2.67 27.70
N ILE A 51 6.97 -3.89 27.85
CA ILE A 51 8.21 -4.33 27.21
C ILE A 51 8.08 -4.42 25.69
N ILE A 52 6.98 -4.96 25.17
CA ILE A 52 6.80 -5.21 23.73
C ILE A 52 6.84 -3.88 22.94
N PRO A 53 6.02 -2.86 23.26
CA PRO A 53 6.11 -1.57 22.57
C PRO A 53 7.47 -0.90 22.74
N TYR A 54 8.07 -0.98 23.94
CA TYR A 54 9.36 -0.35 24.22
C TYR A 54 10.50 -0.96 23.38
N ALA A 55 10.63 -2.30 23.41
CA ALA A 55 11.66 -3.02 22.67
C ALA A 55 11.57 -2.77 21.17
N ASN A 56 10.35 -2.64 20.64
CA ASN A 56 10.12 -2.37 19.23
C ASN A 56 10.36 -0.89 18.89
N SER A 57 9.94 0.05 19.73
CA SER A 57 10.14 1.49 19.48
C SER A 57 11.61 1.89 19.37
N GLY A 58 12.51 1.18 20.05
CA GLY A 58 13.95 1.39 19.95
C GLY A 58 14.60 0.76 18.71
N HIS A 59 13.85 0.02 17.89
CA HIS A 59 14.41 -0.71 16.75
C HIS A 59 14.66 0.24 15.57
N TYR A 60 15.93 0.40 15.18
CA TYR A 60 16.34 1.33 14.13
C TYR A 60 15.61 1.11 12.79
N ALA A 61 15.25 -0.14 12.47
CA ALA A 61 14.48 -0.48 11.27
C ALA A 61 13.11 0.22 11.18
N LEU A 62 12.47 0.56 12.30
CA LEU A 62 11.19 1.28 12.29
C LEU A 62 11.32 2.74 11.88
N SER A 63 12.52 3.33 11.96
CA SER A 63 12.73 4.73 11.56
C SER A 63 12.56 4.95 10.05
N VAL A 64 12.62 3.88 9.26
CA VAL A 64 12.34 3.93 7.82
C VAL A 64 10.91 4.40 7.51
N LEU A 65 9.94 4.08 8.36
CA LEU A 65 8.53 4.45 8.18
C LEU A 65 8.33 5.97 8.19
N PRO A 66 8.69 6.70 9.27
CA PRO A 66 8.56 8.16 9.29
C PRO A 66 9.35 8.83 8.17
N LEU A 67 10.53 8.31 7.78
CA LEU A 67 11.32 8.88 6.69
C LEU A 67 10.64 8.72 5.33
N PHE A 68 10.10 7.54 5.01
CA PHE A 68 9.32 7.31 3.79
C PHE A 68 8.05 8.14 3.74
N ILE A 69 7.34 8.26 4.87
CA ILE A 69 6.16 9.12 4.97
C ILE A 69 6.54 10.60 4.80
N ALA A 70 7.66 11.03 5.38
CA ALA A 70 8.18 12.39 5.26
C ALA A 70 8.50 12.76 3.81
N ILE A 71 9.16 11.86 3.07
CA ILE A 71 9.45 12.02 1.64
C ILE A 71 8.15 12.36 0.88
N GLY A 72 7.08 11.61 1.13
CA GLY A 72 5.77 11.80 0.52
C GLY A 72 5.15 13.16 0.83
N PHE A 73 4.99 13.48 2.11
CA PHE A 73 4.33 14.73 2.51
C PHE A 73 5.15 15.97 2.18
N LEU A 74 6.48 15.94 2.35
CA LEU A 74 7.34 17.05 1.96
C LEU A 74 7.30 17.28 0.44
N ALA A 75 7.32 16.23 -0.37
CA ALA A 75 7.21 16.37 -1.82
C ALA A 75 5.83 16.92 -2.25
N MET A 76 4.76 16.49 -1.56
CA MET A 76 3.40 16.99 -1.79
C MET A 76 3.29 18.49 -1.47
N HIS A 77 3.70 18.89 -0.25
CA HIS A 77 3.64 20.28 0.20
C HIS A 77 4.62 21.20 -0.54
N ALA A 78 5.72 20.67 -1.08
CA ALA A 78 6.65 21.41 -1.94
C ALA A 78 6.18 21.54 -3.41
N GLY A 79 4.99 21.01 -3.76
CA GLY A 79 4.45 21.07 -5.12
C GLY A 79 5.30 20.29 -6.14
N ILE A 80 6.01 19.25 -5.71
CA ILE A 80 6.79 18.36 -6.60
C ILE A 80 5.83 17.47 -7.40
N THR A 81 4.72 17.04 -6.78
CA THR A 81 3.71 16.18 -7.43
C THR A 81 3.05 16.83 -8.64
N THR A 82 2.76 18.13 -8.56
CA THR A 82 2.19 18.90 -9.68
C THR A 82 3.13 18.90 -10.89
N SER A 83 4.43 19.11 -10.65
CA SER A 83 5.45 19.05 -11.70
C SER A 83 5.60 17.66 -12.31
N ALA A 84 5.49 16.60 -11.49
CA ALA A 84 5.52 15.21 -11.97
C ALA A 84 4.33 14.89 -12.88
N TYR A 85 3.14 15.35 -12.52
CA TYR A 85 1.94 15.19 -13.34
C TYR A 85 2.04 15.96 -14.67
N ASP A 86 2.51 17.21 -14.64
CA ASP A 86 2.74 18.01 -15.85
C ASP A 86 3.72 17.35 -16.82
N ALA A 87 4.80 16.75 -16.30
CA ALA A 87 5.75 16.03 -17.13
C ALA A 87 5.14 14.74 -17.71
N ALA A 88 4.47 13.93 -16.88
CA ALA A 88 3.80 12.71 -17.34
C ALA A 88 2.78 13.01 -18.45
N ARG A 89 1.99 14.07 -18.29
CA ARG A 89 1.08 14.59 -19.31
C ARG A 89 1.82 14.94 -20.61
N LYS A 90 2.90 15.72 -20.55
CA LYS A 90 3.65 16.14 -21.75
C LYS A 90 4.30 14.96 -22.47
N TRP A 91 4.76 13.95 -21.74
CA TRP A 91 5.45 12.80 -22.32
C TRP A 91 4.50 11.75 -22.89
N VAL A 92 3.43 11.44 -22.15
CA VAL A 92 2.58 10.27 -22.37
C VAL A 92 1.16 10.63 -22.81
N GLY A 93 0.79 11.93 -22.83
CA GLY A 93 -0.55 12.38 -23.23
C GLY A 93 -0.96 12.03 -24.66
N ARG A 94 -0.03 11.58 -25.53
CA ARG A 94 -0.36 11.06 -26.87
C ARG A 94 -0.78 9.58 -26.89
N ALA A 95 -0.58 8.85 -25.81
CA ALA A 95 -0.99 7.46 -25.74
C ALA A 95 -2.53 7.34 -25.77
N PRO A 96 -3.08 6.18 -26.17
CA PRO A 96 -4.51 5.95 -26.09
C PRO A 96 -5.05 6.27 -24.68
N GLY A 97 -6.14 7.05 -24.61
CA GLY A 97 -6.69 7.55 -23.34
C GLY A 97 -6.02 8.80 -22.78
N GLY A 98 -5.02 9.37 -23.45
CA GLY A 98 -4.51 10.72 -23.21
C GLY A 98 -4.13 11.00 -21.74
N LEU A 99 -4.85 11.93 -21.12
CA LEU A 99 -4.65 12.31 -19.72
C LEU A 99 -4.91 11.17 -18.73
N ALA A 100 -5.80 10.23 -19.03
CA ALA A 100 -6.03 9.08 -18.15
C ALA A 100 -4.75 8.23 -18.04
N THR A 101 -4.11 7.95 -19.18
CA THR A 101 -2.83 7.23 -19.24
C THR A 101 -1.73 8.03 -18.56
N ALA A 102 -1.66 9.35 -18.80
CA ALA A 102 -0.72 10.22 -18.10
C ALA A 102 -0.93 10.22 -16.57
N THR A 103 -2.18 10.13 -16.11
CA THR A 103 -2.53 10.08 -14.69
C THR A 103 -2.00 8.79 -14.05
N ILE A 104 -2.09 7.64 -14.71
CA ILE A 104 -1.50 6.39 -14.21
C ILE A 104 0.03 6.49 -14.15
N PHE A 105 0.68 7.04 -15.17
CA PHE A 105 2.14 7.26 -15.13
C PHE A 105 2.56 8.23 -14.02
N ALA A 106 1.83 9.33 -13.85
CA ALA A 106 2.07 10.28 -12.78
C ALA A 106 1.84 9.64 -11.41
N SER A 107 0.80 8.81 -11.29
CA SER A 107 0.50 8.05 -10.08
C SER A 107 1.60 7.05 -9.76
N ALA A 108 2.15 6.35 -10.76
CA ALA A 108 3.28 5.44 -10.58
C ALA A 108 4.56 6.19 -10.15
N GLY A 109 4.83 7.35 -10.74
CA GLY A 109 5.96 8.19 -10.33
C GLY A 109 5.79 8.75 -8.92
N PHE A 110 4.58 9.18 -8.56
CA PHE A 110 4.28 9.72 -7.23
C PHE A 110 4.19 8.63 -6.15
N ALA A 111 3.70 7.44 -6.51
CA ALA A 111 3.72 6.25 -5.68
C ALA A 111 5.13 6.00 -5.14
N ALA A 112 6.13 6.23 -5.99
CA ALA A 112 7.54 6.13 -5.66
C ALA A 112 8.08 7.24 -4.73
N VAL A 113 7.19 8.02 -4.11
CA VAL A 113 7.49 9.06 -3.13
C VAL A 113 6.50 9.02 -1.96
N SER A 114 5.21 8.73 -2.20
CA SER A 114 4.16 8.92 -1.18
C SER A 114 3.92 7.73 -0.25
N GLY A 115 4.17 6.50 -0.71
CA GLY A 115 3.97 5.26 0.06
C GLY A 115 2.57 5.00 0.62
N ALA A 116 1.56 5.81 0.26
CA ALA A 116 0.21 5.77 0.81
C ALA A 116 -0.87 5.87 -0.28
N SER A 117 -1.74 4.85 -0.34
CA SER A 117 -2.75 4.66 -1.40
C SER A 117 -3.86 5.72 -1.37
N THR A 118 -4.45 5.95 -0.20
CA THR A 118 -5.54 6.94 -0.01
C THR A 118 -5.04 8.38 -0.16
N ALA A 119 -3.83 8.68 0.30
CA ALA A 119 -3.21 9.99 0.14
C ALA A 119 -2.93 10.28 -1.34
N SER A 120 -2.39 9.31 -2.08
CA SER A 120 -2.20 9.42 -3.53
C SER A 120 -3.50 9.64 -4.27
N THR A 121 -4.55 8.88 -3.91
CA THR A 121 -5.89 9.06 -4.46
C THR A 121 -6.40 10.49 -4.23
N ALA A 122 -6.24 11.02 -3.02
CA ALA A 122 -6.66 12.38 -2.69
C ALA A 122 -5.93 13.44 -3.52
N VAL A 123 -4.62 13.29 -3.72
CA VAL A 123 -3.81 14.21 -4.52
C VAL A 123 -4.26 14.22 -5.97
N PHE A 124 -4.36 13.06 -6.61
CA PHE A 124 -4.75 12.98 -8.01
C PHE A 124 -6.24 13.30 -8.23
N THR A 125 -7.09 13.14 -7.22
CA THR A 125 -8.48 13.61 -7.29
C THR A 125 -8.54 15.13 -7.38
N ARG A 126 -7.70 15.84 -6.62
CA ARG A 126 -7.65 17.31 -6.66
C ARG A 126 -6.95 17.84 -7.91
N LEU A 127 -5.95 17.12 -8.41
CA LEU A 127 -5.10 17.57 -9.50
C LEU A 127 -5.63 17.14 -10.88
N ALA A 128 -5.83 15.84 -11.08
CA ALA A 128 -6.07 15.27 -12.41
C ALA A 128 -7.56 15.26 -12.79
N LEU A 129 -8.45 15.03 -11.82
CA LEU A 129 -9.88 14.89 -12.11
C LEU A 129 -10.50 16.18 -12.69
N PRO A 130 -10.31 17.38 -12.10
CA PRO A 130 -10.85 18.61 -12.68
C PRO A 130 -10.28 18.92 -14.07
N GLU A 131 -9.00 18.59 -14.31
CA GLU A 131 -8.36 18.82 -15.60
C GLU A 131 -8.90 17.88 -16.69
N MET A 132 -9.12 16.60 -16.37
CA MET A 132 -9.77 15.65 -17.27
C MET A 132 -11.20 16.10 -17.61
N GLU A 133 -11.97 16.54 -16.62
CA GLU A 133 -13.32 17.05 -16.87
C GLU A 133 -13.34 18.31 -17.74
N ALA A 134 -12.42 19.25 -17.51
CA ALA A 134 -12.30 20.47 -18.31
C ALA A 134 -12.01 20.18 -19.80
N ARG A 135 -11.46 19.01 -20.10
CA ARG A 135 -11.20 18.53 -21.48
C ARG A 135 -12.28 17.63 -22.04
N GLY A 136 -13.34 17.36 -21.28
CA GLY A 136 -14.46 16.53 -21.73
C GLY A 136 -14.23 15.02 -21.60
N TYR A 137 -13.38 14.59 -20.67
CA TYR A 137 -13.30 13.17 -20.32
C TYR A 137 -14.57 12.73 -19.58
N ASP A 138 -14.97 11.48 -19.77
CA ASP A 138 -16.06 10.89 -19.01
C ASP A 138 -15.70 10.83 -17.52
N LYS A 139 -16.61 11.32 -16.67
CA LYS A 139 -16.40 11.40 -15.21
C LYS A 139 -16.13 10.04 -14.57
N ARG A 140 -16.70 8.96 -15.09
CA ARG A 140 -16.51 7.60 -14.55
C ARG A 140 -15.10 7.11 -14.87
N LEU A 141 -14.64 7.33 -16.11
CA LEU A 141 -13.25 6.99 -16.48
C LEU A 141 -12.26 7.80 -15.64
N ALA A 142 -12.45 9.12 -15.53
CA ALA A 142 -11.56 9.99 -14.76
C ALA A 142 -11.52 9.59 -13.27
N ALA A 143 -12.67 9.38 -12.65
CA ALA A 143 -12.76 8.95 -11.24
C ALA A 143 -12.15 7.57 -11.02
N GLY A 144 -12.41 6.61 -11.92
CA GLY A 144 -11.86 5.26 -11.85
C GLY A 144 -10.34 5.23 -11.95
N VAL A 145 -9.77 5.95 -12.92
CA VAL A 145 -8.33 6.07 -13.15
C VAL A 145 -7.61 6.64 -11.92
N VAL A 146 -8.18 7.67 -11.31
CA VAL A 146 -7.60 8.28 -10.10
C VAL A 146 -7.68 7.34 -8.90
N ALA A 147 -8.81 6.64 -8.72
CA ALA A 147 -8.99 5.69 -7.62
C ALA A 147 -8.00 4.52 -7.68
N VAL A 148 -7.79 3.93 -8.87
CA VAL A 148 -6.85 2.82 -9.07
C VAL A 148 -5.40 3.28 -9.18
N GLY A 149 -5.15 4.50 -9.67
CA GLY A 149 -3.82 5.10 -9.69
C GLY A 149 -3.22 5.20 -8.29
N GLY A 150 -4.06 5.50 -7.29
CA GLY A 150 -3.67 5.49 -5.89
C GLY A 150 -3.09 4.15 -5.41
N THR A 151 -3.58 3.02 -5.94
CA THR A 151 -3.18 1.70 -5.45
C THR A 151 -1.73 1.33 -5.78
N LEU A 152 -1.15 1.99 -6.78
CA LEU A 152 0.26 1.84 -7.13
C LEU A 152 1.21 2.29 -5.99
N ALA A 153 0.76 3.20 -5.12
CA ALA A 153 1.54 3.73 -4.00
C ALA A 153 1.88 2.71 -2.92
N ALA A 154 1.12 1.62 -2.81
CA ALA A 154 1.44 0.56 -1.86
C ALA A 154 2.43 -0.48 -2.41
N LEU A 155 2.62 -0.54 -3.74
CA LEU A 155 3.51 -1.53 -4.37
C LEU A 155 4.84 -0.92 -4.80
N ILE A 156 4.83 0.26 -5.43
CA ILE A 156 6.04 0.91 -5.94
C ILE A 156 6.78 1.56 -4.77
N PRO A 157 8.02 1.17 -4.47
CA PRO A 157 8.77 1.71 -3.34
C PRO A 157 9.02 3.22 -3.44
N PRO A 158 9.00 3.95 -2.30
CA PRO A 158 8.87 3.47 -0.92
C PRO A 158 7.42 3.11 -0.55
N SER A 159 7.22 1.97 0.13
CA SER A 159 5.88 1.51 0.55
C SER A 159 5.84 1.27 2.06
N ALA A 160 4.97 2.00 2.75
CA ALA A 160 4.79 1.82 4.19
C ALA A 160 4.18 0.44 4.51
N ILE A 161 3.23 -0.04 3.69
CA ILE A 161 2.56 -1.33 3.91
C ILE A 161 3.54 -2.50 3.78
N LEU A 162 4.45 -2.47 2.81
CA LEU A 162 5.47 -3.52 2.66
C LEU A 162 6.47 -3.54 3.82
N VAL A 163 6.88 -2.37 4.31
CA VAL A 163 7.72 -2.27 5.51
C VAL A 163 7.00 -2.88 6.71
N ILE A 164 5.73 -2.52 6.91
CA ILE A 164 4.91 -3.01 8.02
C ILE A 164 4.76 -4.54 7.97
N TYR A 165 4.46 -5.11 6.81
CA TYR A 165 4.45 -6.56 6.61
C TYR A 165 5.78 -7.18 7.06
N GLY A 166 6.91 -6.67 6.54
CA GLY A 166 8.24 -7.18 6.87
C GLY A 166 8.55 -7.14 8.35
N ILE A 167 8.05 -6.15 9.08
CA ILE A 167 8.26 -6.03 10.52
C ILE A 167 7.42 -7.04 11.31
N ILE A 168 6.15 -7.25 10.93
CA ILE A 168 5.26 -8.19 11.63
C ILE A 168 5.74 -9.63 11.49
N VAL A 169 6.16 -10.01 10.27
CA VAL A 169 6.57 -11.39 9.96
C VAL A 169 8.09 -11.56 9.98
N GLU A 170 8.81 -10.57 10.49
CA GLU A 170 10.27 -10.55 10.67
C GLU A 170 11.05 -10.89 9.38
N GLN A 171 10.59 -10.36 8.24
CA GLN A 171 11.21 -10.53 6.93
C GLN A 171 12.02 -9.30 6.49
N SER A 172 12.94 -9.52 5.55
CA SER A 172 13.77 -8.44 5.00
C SER A 172 12.93 -7.41 4.25
N VAL A 173 12.87 -6.20 4.82
CA VAL A 173 12.25 -5.02 4.19
C VAL A 173 12.92 -4.69 2.85
N ALA A 174 14.23 -4.86 2.74
CA ALA A 174 14.98 -4.63 1.51
C ALA A 174 14.48 -5.52 0.36
N LYS A 175 14.32 -6.83 0.63
CA LYS A 175 13.80 -7.79 -0.34
C LYS A 175 12.35 -7.47 -0.72
N LEU A 176 11.51 -7.09 0.24
CA LEU A 176 10.12 -6.72 -0.03
C LEU A 176 9.99 -5.48 -0.91
N LEU A 177 10.80 -4.43 -0.65
CA LEU A 177 10.80 -3.23 -1.47
C LEU A 177 11.22 -3.56 -2.91
N LEU A 178 12.27 -4.36 -3.11
CA LEU A 178 12.68 -4.77 -4.46
C LEU A 178 11.65 -5.68 -5.15
N ALA A 179 11.05 -6.62 -4.40
CA ALA A 179 9.98 -7.49 -4.89
C ALA A 179 8.74 -6.70 -5.35
N GLY A 180 8.44 -5.56 -4.72
CA GLY A 180 7.29 -4.72 -5.03
C GLY A 180 7.38 -3.96 -6.36
N LEU A 181 8.59 -3.77 -6.90
CA LEU A 181 8.81 -3.00 -8.13
C LEU A 181 8.17 -3.69 -9.35
N VAL A 182 8.45 -4.98 -9.53
CA VAL A 182 7.93 -5.78 -10.65
C VAL A 182 6.39 -5.81 -10.71
N PRO A 183 5.65 -6.20 -9.66
CA PRO A 183 4.20 -6.20 -9.65
C PRO A 183 3.62 -4.77 -9.74
N GLY A 184 4.31 -3.76 -9.23
CA GLY A 184 3.94 -2.35 -9.43
C GLY A 184 3.99 -1.94 -10.91
N MET A 185 5.06 -2.31 -11.62
CA MET A 185 5.18 -2.09 -13.06
C MET A 185 4.15 -2.90 -13.87
N ILE A 186 3.91 -4.16 -13.51
CA ILE A 186 2.87 -4.98 -14.15
C ILE A 186 1.50 -4.35 -13.94
N SER A 187 1.18 -3.91 -12.72
CA SER A 187 -0.07 -3.23 -12.41
C SER A 187 -0.25 -1.97 -13.26
N MET A 188 0.80 -1.13 -13.34
CA MET A 188 0.80 0.04 -14.20
C MET A 188 0.49 -0.34 -15.65
N LEU A 189 1.23 -1.29 -16.24
CA LEU A 189 1.04 -1.73 -17.63
C LEU A 189 -0.37 -2.26 -17.89
N VAL A 190 -0.91 -3.09 -16.99
CA VAL A 190 -2.26 -3.62 -17.09
C VAL A 190 -3.30 -2.48 -17.03
N TYR A 191 -3.13 -1.49 -16.17
CA TYR A 191 -4.02 -0.33 -16.14
C TYR A 191 -3.98 0.48 -17.44
N LEU A 192 -2.79 0.64 -18.06
CA LEU A 192 -2.67 1.30 -19.36
C LEU A 192 -3.39 0.51 -20.47
N ILE A 193 -3.30 -0.82 -20.44
CA ILE A 193 -4.02 -1.70 -21.36
C ILE A 193 -5.52 -1.56 -21.15
N VAL A 194 -6.00 -1.59 -19.90
CA VAL A 194 -7.42 -1.40 -19.56
C VAL A 194 -7.93 -0.06 -20.09
N ILE A 195 -7.20 1.04 -19.85
CA ILE A 195 -7.57 2.37 -20.38
C ILE A 195 -7.65 2.34 -21.91
N THR A 196 -6.64 1.77 -22.57
CA THR A 196 -6.60 1.66 -24.03
C THR A 196 -7.78 0.88 -24.58
N VAL A 197 -8.14 -0.24 -23.95
CA VAL A 197 -9.27 -1.09 -24.35
C VAL A 197 -10.59 -0.34 -24.13
N VAL A 198 -10.79 0.28 -22.97
CA VAL A 198 -12.02 1.04 -22.66
C VAL A 198 -12.22 2.18 -23.64
N VAL A 199 -11.18 2.97 -23.93
CA VAL A 199 -11.25 4.10 -24.85
C VAL A 199 -11.45 3.65 -26.30
N LYS A 200 -10.85 2.53 -26.73
CA LYS A 200 -11.12 1.98 -28.07
C LYS A 200 -12.55 1.47 -28.23
N LEU A 201 -13.11 0.84 -27.21
CA LEU A 201 -14.50 0.35 -27.21
C LEU A 201 -15.51 1.49 -27.08
N LYS A 202 -15.15 2.55 -26.37
CA LYS A 202 -16.00 3.74 -26.16
C LYS A 202 -15.19 5.03 -26.42
N PRO A 203 -14.97 5.40 -27.69
CA PRO A 203 -14.16 6.56 -28.06
C PRO A 203 -14.64 7.88 -27.45
N GLY A 204 -15.94 8.00 -27.15
CA GLY A 204 -16.51 9.19 -26.52
C GLY A 204 -16.10 9.40 -25.05
N MET A 205 -15.39 8.47 -24.41
CA MET A 205 -14.98 8.60 -23.00
C MET A 205 -13.69 9.40 -22.81
N ALA A 206 -12.87 9.56 -23.86
CA ALA A 206 -11.64 10.32 -23.79
C ALA A 206 -11.36 11.06 -25.12
N PRO A 207 -11.14 12.39 -25.10
CA PRO A 207 -10.75 13.15 -26.26
C PRO A 207 -9.32 12.80 -26.73
N ILE A 208 -9.01 13.13 -27.97
CA ILE A 208 -7.65 13.06 -28.50
C ILE A 208 -6.88 14.29 -28.03
N GLU A 209 -5.81 14.09 -27.27
CA GLU A 209 -4.96 15.18 -26.79
C GLU A 209 -4.03 15.72 -27.89
N PRO A 210 -3.80 17.04 -27.94
CA PRO A 210 -2.88 17.65 -28.89
C PRO A 210 -1.42 17.23 -28.65
N SER A 211 -0.63 17.21 -29.72
CA SER A 211 0.78 16.84 -29.64
C SER A 211 1.62 17.91 -28.94
N THR A 212 2.35 17.52 -27.90
CA THR A 212 3.45 18.29 -27.33
C THR A 212 4.73 18.11 -28.13
N SER A 213 5.48 19.21 -28.31
CA SER A 213 6.77 19.18 -29.01
C SER A 213 7.84 18.46 -28.19
N PHE A 214 8.83 17.86 -28.86
CA PHE A 214 9.93 17.19 -28.17
C PHE A 214 10.74 18.13 -27.26
N GLY A 215 10.88 19.40 -27.65
CA GLY A 215 11.51 20.44 -26.82
C GLY A 215 10.76 20.71 -25.50
N GLU A 216 9.42 20.73 -25.53
CA GLU A 216 8.61 20.87 -24.32
C GLU A 216 8.70 19.65 -23.40
N LYS A 217 8.83 18.45 -23.98
CA LYS A 217 9.05 17.21 -23.23
C LYS A 217 10.36 17.27 -22.45
N LEU A 218 11.47 17.64 -23.11
CA LEU A 218 12.78 17.75 -22.45
C LEU A 218 12.79 18.84 -21.38
N ARG A 219 12.13 19.97 -21.61
CA ARG A 219 12.03 21.06 -20.61
C ARG A 219 11.25 20.67 -19.35
N ALA A 220 10.43 19.63 -19.40
CA ALA A 220 9.68 19.13 -18.24
C ALA A 220 10.51 18.17 -17.36
N LEU A 221 11.52 17.50 -17.91
CA LEU A 221 12.32 16.50 -17.18
C LEU A 221 13.05 17.04 -15.94
N PRO A 222 13.69 18.24 -15.96
CA PRO A 222 14.38 18.76 -14.79
C PRO A 222 13.47 18.90 -13.57
N GLN A 223 12.18 19.13 -13.79
CA GLN A 223 11.20 19.35 -12.72
C GLN A 223 10.81 18.05 -11.97
N VAL A 224 11.10 16.88 -12.57
CA VAL A 224 10.80 15.55 -12.01
C VAL A 224 12.07 14.78 -11.62
N SER A 225 13.24 15.34 -11.93
CA SER A 225 14.55 14.77 -11.59
C SER A 225 14.66 14.29 -10.14
N GLY A 226 14.03 15.00 -9.20
CA GLY A 226 13.96 14.63 -7.79
C GLY A 226 13.31 13.30 -7.49
N VAL A 227 12.19 13.02 -8.16
CA VAL A 227 11.47 11.75 -8.01
C VAL A 227 12.36 10.61 -8.50
N PHE A 228 12.97 10.77 -9.68
CA PHE A 228 13.91 9.78 -10.21
C PHE A 228 15.17 9.62 -9.34
N ALA A 229 15.67 10.70 -8.75
CA ALA A 229 16.80 10.66 -7.83
C ALA A 229 16.46 9.89 -6.55
N VAL A 230 15.29 10.16 -5.95
CA VAL A 230 14.79 9.42 -4.77
C VAL A 230 14.66 7.93 -5.08
N VAL A 231 13.99 7.58 -6.17
CA VAL A 231 13.80 6.18 -6.58
C VAL A 231 15.14 5.51 -6.87
N GLY A 232 16.03 6.18 -7.60
CA GLY A 232 17.36 5.67 -7.93
C GLY A 232 18.23 5.45 -6.69
N VAL A 233 18.18 6.35 -5.71
CA VAL A 233 18.91 6.20 -4.45
C VAL A 233 18.34 5.07 -3.59
N ILE A 234 17.02 4.96 -3.49
CA ILE A 234 16.38 3.91 -2.70
C ILE A 234 16.63 2.55 -3.35
N LEU A 235 16.22 2.37 -4.61
CA LEU A 235 16.34 1.07 -5.28
C LEU A 235 17.79 0.73 -5.58
N GLY A 236 18.59 1.68 -6.07
CA GLY A 236 19.99 1.46 -6.38
C GLY A 236 20.83 1.23 -5.13
N GLY A 237 20.64 2.01 -4.06
CA GLY A 237 21.35 1.83 -2.79
C GLY A 237 21.06 0.49 -2.13
N ILE A 238 19.80 0.07 -2.13
CA ILE A 238 19.39 -1.24 -1.58
C ILE A 238 19.88 -2.37 -2.48
N TYR A 239 19.68 -2.30 -3.80
CA TYR A 239 20.04 -3.36 -4.74
C TYR A 239 21.55 -3.60 -4.80
N LEU A 240 22.36 -2.53 -4.77
CA LEU A 240 23.82 -2.64 -4.75
C LEU A 240 24.38 -3.03 -3.37
N GLY A 241 23.53 -3.14 -2.35
CA GLY A 241 23.95 -3.42 -0.97
C GLY A 241 24.74 -2.30 -0.30
N TRP A 242 24.76 -1.10 -0.89
CA TRP A 242 25.49 0.06 -0.37
C TRP A 242 24.78 0.72 0.82
N MET A 243 23.46 0.59 0.87
CA MET A 243 22.63 1.22 1.89
C MET A 243 21.54 0.25 2.35
N THR A 244 21.29 0.25 3.65
CA THR A 244 20.09 -0.34 4.23
C THR A 244 18.84 0.47 3.84
N PRO A 245 17.62 -0.10 3.92
CA PRO A 245 16.39 0.64 3.66
C PRO A 245 16.29 1.94 4.46
N THR A 246 16.75 1.93 5.71
CA THR A 246 16.74 3.11 6.58
C THR A 246 17.72 4.20 6.11
N GLU A 247 18.94 3.83 5.74
CA GLU A 247 19.94 4.77 5.22
C GLU A 247 19.47 5.37 3.88
N SER A 248 18.95 4.53 2.99
CA SER A 248 18.34 4.96 1.73
C SER A 248 17.18 5.93 1.95
N ALA A 249 16.32 5.67 2.94
CA ALA A 249 15.23 6.58 3.30
C ALA A 249 15.75 7.92 3.83
N GLY A 250 16.81 7.91 4.63
CA GLY A 250 17.44 9.13 5.15
C GLY A 250 18.02 10.00 4.03
N VAL A 251 18.75 9.40 3.10
CA VAL A 251 19.31 10.12 1.93
C VAL A 251 18.19 10.64 1.03
N ALA A 252 17.17 9.84 0.74
CA ALA A 252 16.03 10.26 -0.05
C ALA A 252 15.23 11.41 0.60
N ALA A 253 15.04 11.38 1.92
CA ALA A 253 14.41 12.46 2.66
C ALA A 253 15.23 13.75 2.59
N ALA A 254 16.56 13.65 2.69
CA ALA A 254 17.45 14.80 2.52
C ALA A 254 17.37 15.40 1.10
N ILE A 255 17.31 14.56 0.05
CA ILE A 255 17.13 15.01 -1.34
C ILE A 255 15.83 15.82 -1.46
N ILE A 256 14.71 15.29 -0.98
CA ILE A 256 13.43 15.99 -1.04
C ILE A 256 13.43 17.27 -0.21
N LEU A 257 14.06 17.26 0.96
CA LEU A 257 14.20 18.46 1.78
C LEU A 257 14.96 19.56 1.04
N VAL A 258 16.11 19.22 0.45
CA VAL A 258 16.92 20.16 -0.35
C VAL A 258 16.12 20.71 -1.53
N MET A 259 15.36 19.85 -2.23
CA MET A 259 14.49 20.29 -3.32
C MET A 259 13.35 21.21 -2.85
N ALA A 260 12.74 20.90 -1.71
CA ALA A 260 11.69 21.74 -1.13
C ALA A 260 12.23 23.14 -0.77
N LEU A 261 13.46 23.21 -0.25
CA LEU A 261 14.14 24.47 0.02
C LEU A 261 14.43 25.26 -1.27
N PHE A 262 14.89 24.61 -2.34
CA PHE A 262 15.08 25.25 -3.64
C PHE A 262 13.78 25.77 -4.26
N LYS A 263 12.66 25.08 -4.02
CA LYS A 263 11.32 25.53 -4.42
C LYS A 263 10.72 26.61 -3.51
N LYS A 264 11.47 27.09 -2.51
CA LYS A 264 11.05 28.12 -1.55
C LYS A 264 9.76 27.76 -0.81
N ILE A 265 9.68 26.51 -0.32
CA ILE A 265 8.58 26.07 0.53
C ILE A 265 8.38 27.05 1.71
N SER A 266 7.13 27.42 1.97
CA SER A 266 6.81 28.29 3.11
C SER A 266 7.00 27.52 4.43
N LEU A 267 7.26 28.26 5.52
CA LEU A 267 7.36 27.66 6.85
C LEU A 267 6.06 26.94 7.26
N GLY A 268 4.91 27.43 6.77
CA GLY A 268 3.60 26.81 6.97
C GLY A 268 3.49 25.45 6.28
N GLU A 269 3.84 25.38 4.99
CA GLU A 269 3.86 24.13 4.21
C GLU A 269 4.85 23.10 4.79
N PHE A 270 6.05 23.55 5.17
CA PHE A 270 7.03 22.69 5.83
C PHE A 270 6.50 22.12 7.16
N ARG A 271 5.92 22.98 8.01
CA ARG A 271 5.30 22.56 9.28
C ARG A 271 4.15 21.59 9.04
N ASN A 272 3.30 21.85 8.06
CA ASN A 272 2.18 20.96 7.72
C ASN A 272 2.69 19.59 7.26
N GLY A 273 3.71 19.56 6.41
CA GLY A 273 4.33 18.30 5.97
C GLY A 273 4.90 17.49 7.12
N LEU A 274 5.57 18.12 8.08
CA LEU A 274 6.04 17.43 9.29
C LEU A 274 4.88 16.96 10.19
N LEU A 275 3.84 17.78 10.38
CA LEU A 275 2.68 17.40 11.19
C LEU A 275 1.92 16.22 10.58
N ASP A 276 1.72 16.21 9.26
CA ASP A 276 1.07 15.10 8.55
C ASP A 276 1.91 13.82 8.63
N THR A 277 3.25 13.97 8.55
CA THR A 277 4.20 12.88 8.76
C THR A 277 4.08 12.30 10.17
N VAL A 278 4.10 13.15 11.20
CA VAL A 278 4.00 12.72 12.61
C VAL A 278 2.66 12.05 12.87
N ARG A 279 1.54 12.62 12.40
CA ARG A 279 0.20 12.03 12.57
C ARG A 279 0.11 10.63 11.97
N THR A 280 0.60 10.47 10.74
CA THR A 280 0.58 9.17 10.04
C THR A 280 1.51 8.17 10.72
N THR A 281 2.69 8.62 11.16
CA THR A 281 3.65 7.78 11.89
C THR A 281 3.06 7.31 13.22
N VAL A 282 2.49 8.20 14.03
CA VAL A 282 1.88 7.85 15.32
C VAL A 282 0.74 6.87 15.15
N MET A 283 -0.10 7.06 14.13
CA MET A 283 -1.19 6.12 13.80
C MET A 283 -0.64 4.72 13.50
N ILE A 284 0.40 4.62 12.65
CA ILE A 284 1.02 3.34 12.30
C ILE A 284 1.67 2.68 13.51
N PHE A 285 2.43 3.42 14.32
CA PHE A 285 3.12 2.87 15.49
C PHE A 285 2.14 2.37 16.55
N MET A 286 1.04 3.11 16.79
CA MET A 286 -0.03 2.66 17.68
C MET A 286 -0.63 1.33 17.23
N VAL A 287 -0.85 1.16 15.92
CA VAL A 287 -1.34 -0.10 15.35
C VAL A 287 -0.32 -1.21 15.55
N ILE A 288 0.95 -0.99 15.19
CA ILE A 288 2.03 -1.98 15.36
C ILE A 288 2.09 -2.44 16.82
N TRP A 289 2.13 -1.53 17.78
CA TRP A 289 2.21 -1.89 19.20
C TRP A 289 1.03 -2.73 19.68
N GLY A 290 -0.20 -2.32 19.36
CA GLY A 290 -1.39 -3.06 19.74
C GLY A 290 -1.42 -4.47 19.14
N VAL A 291 -0.94 -4.60 17.91
CA VAL A 291 -0.93 -5.88 17.20
C VAL A 291 0.19 -6.78 17.69
N MET A 292 1.36 -6.26 18.01
CA MET A 292 2.43 -7.08 18.60
C MET A 292 2.04 -7.66 19.97
N ILE A 293 1.29 -6.90 20.76
CA ILE A 293 0.66 -7.40 22.00
C ILE A 293 -0.31 -8.55 21.69
N PHE A 294 -1.15 -8.38 20.67
CA PHE A 294 -2.10 -9.42 20.24
C PHE A 294 -1.42 -10.67 19.65
N VAL A 295 -0.38 -10.51 18.83
CA VAL A 295 0.46 -11.59 18.30
C VAL A 295 1.08 -12.37 19.45
N ARG A 296 1.58 -11.69 20.48
CA ARG A 296 2.15 -12.35 21.66
C ARG A 296 1.10 -13.16 22.42
N PHE A 297 -0.11 -12.63 22.56
CA PHE A 297 -1.24 -13.36 23.10
C PHE A 297 -1.52 -14.64 22.29
N LEU A 298 -1.68 -14.52 20.97
CA LEU A 298 -1.94 -15.68 20.09
C LEU A 298 -0.80 -16.71 20.16
N ALA A 299 0.44 -16.28 20.21
CA ALA A 299 1.59 -17.16 20.39
C ALA A 299 1.49 -17.97 21.69
N PHE A 300 1.02 -17.38 22.79
CA PHE A 300 0.80 -18.12 24.03
C PHE A 300 -0.37 -19.09 23.97
N THR A 301 -1.40 -18.82 23.15
CA THR A 301 -2.52 -19.74 22.95
C THR A 301 -2.14 -20.98 22.14
N GLY A 302 -1.05 -20.91 21.37
CA GLY A 302 -0.68 -21.95 20.39
C GLY A 302 -1.59 -22.00 19.16
N LEU A 303 -2.57 -21.08 19.05
CA LEU A 303 -3.55 -21.05 17.97
C LEU A 303 -2.91 -21.01 16.57
N PRO A 304 -1.89 -20.18 16.30
CA PRO A 304 -1.28 -20.16 14.96
C PRO A 304 -0.70 -21.52 14.54
N GLY A 305 -0.08 -22.25 15.48
CA GLY A 305 0.44 -23.60 15.22
C GLY A 305 -0.69 -24.60 14.92
N ALA A 306 -1.75 -24.59 15.74
CA ALA A 306 -2.91 -25.46 15.53
C ALA A 306 -3.60 -25.21 14.17
N VAL A 307 -3.68 -23.95 13.73
CA VAL A 307 -4.21 -23.61 12.40
C VAL A 307 -3.29 -24.11 11.29
N THR A 308 -1.97 -23.97 11.43
CA THR A 308 -1.00 -24.55 10.48
C THR A 308 -1.16 -26.05 10.38
N ASP A 309 -1.23 -26.77 11.50
CA ASP A 309 -1.38 -28.23 11.53
C ASP A 309 -2.69 -28.67 10.87
N LEU A 310 -3.79 -27.94 11.15
CA LEU A 310 -5.07 -28.17 10.49
C LEU A 310 -4.96 -28.00 8.97
N VAL A 311 -4.35 -26.90 8.52
CA VAL A 311 -4.26 -26.54 7.11
C VAL A 311 -3.34 -27.50 6.34
N VAL A 312 -2.19 -27.86 6.91
CA VAL A 312 -1.24 -28.80 6.30
C VAL A 312 -1.78 -30.24 6.34
N GLY A 313 -2.62 -30.57 7.32
CA GLY A 313 -3.29 -31.86 7.44
C GLY A 313 -4.48 -32.07 6.50
N LEU A 314 -4.93 -31.04 5.78
CA LEU A 314 -5.99 -31.20 4.78
C LEU A 314 -5.45 -31.97 3.57
N ASP A 315 -6.14 -33.06 3.18
CA ASP A 315 -5.84 -33.84 1.97
C ASP A 315 -6.33 -33.13 0.70
N VAL A 316 -5.88 -31.89 0.51
CA VAL A 316 -6.19 -31.06 -0.66
C VAL A 316 -4.91 -30.41 -1.20
N PRO A 317 -4.83 -30.12 -2.51
CA PRO A 317 -3.68 -29.44 -3.06
C PRO A 317 -3.47 -28.06 -2.41
N ARG A 318 -2.22 -27.71 -2.06
CA ARG A 318 -1.86 -26.41 -1.48
C ARG A 318 -2.40 -25.19 -2.24
N GLY A 319 -2.55 -25.30 -3.56
CA GLY A 319 -3.13 -24.26 -4.41
C GLY A 319 -4.62 -24.00 -4.13
N VAL A 320 -5.39 -25.01 -3.73
CA VAL A 320 -6.80 -24.86 -3.35
C VAL A 320 -6.91 -24.06 -2.06
N ILE A 321 -6.05 -24.35 -1.09
CA ILE A 321 -5.98 -23.62 0.18
C ILE A 321 -5.58 -22.16 -0.08
N LEU A 322 -4.57 -21.94 -0.91
CA LEU A 322 -4.16 -20.59 -1.31
C LEU A 322 -5.31 -19.81 -1.97
N MET A 323 -6.09 -20.44 -2.85
CA MET A 323 -7.28 -19.81 -3.45
C MET A 323 -8.33 -19.45 -2.38
N GLY A 324 -8.54 -20.31 -1.38
CA GLY A 324 -9.39 -20.00 -0.23
C GLY A 324 -8.91 -18.77 0.54
N ILE A 325 -7.60 -18.68 0.79
CA ILE A 325 -6.95 -17.52 1.44
C ILE A 325 -7.12 -16.25 0.60
N ILE A 326 -6.90 -16.33 -0.72
CA ILE A 326 -7.10 -15.19 -1.64
C ILE A 326 -8.55 -14.70 -1.59
N VAL A 327 -9.52 -15.60 -1.71
CA VAL A 327 -10.94 -15.25 -1.65
C VAL A 327 -11.29 -14.62 -0.31
N MET A 328 -10.82 -15.22 0.80
CA MET A 328 -11.01 -14.66 2.14
C MET A 328 -10.46 -13.22 2.22
N TYR A 329 -9.24 -12.96 1.73
CA TYR A 329 -8.66 -11.62 1.73
C TYR A 329 -9.42 -10.62 0.85
N LEU A 330 -9.90 -11.04 -0.33
CA LEU A 330 -10.74 -10.20 -1.18
C LEU A 330 -12.06 -9.84 -0.47
N LEU A 331 -12.69 -10.81 0.19
CA LEU A 331 -13.91 -10.59 0.98
C LEU A 331 -13.68 -9.65 2.17
N MET A 332 -12.56 -9.81 2.87
CA MET A 332 -12.20 -8.93 3.98
C MET A 332 -11.84 -7.52 3.52
N GLY A 333 -11.17 -7.38 2.37
CA GLY A 333 -10.74 -6.09 1.82
C GLY A 333 -11.85 -5.20 1.35
N MET A 334 -12.98 -5.79 1.04
CA MET A 334 -14.22 -5.06 0.79
C MET A 334 -14.73 -4.30 2.02
N ILE A 335 -14.31 -4.66 3.24
CA ILE A 335 -14.85 -4.14 4.51
C ILE A 335 -13.78 -3.43 5.35
N LEU A 336 -12.61 -4.04 5.48
CA LEU A 336 -11.54 -3.59 6.37
C LEU A 336 -10.54 -2.70 5.63
N ASP A 337 -9.92 -1.77 6.37
CA ASP A 337 -8.77 -1.02 5.87
C ASP A 337 -7.54 -1.94 5.74
N GLY A 338 -6.62 -1.59 4.82
CA GLY A 338 -5.49 -2.44 4.48
C GLY A 338 -4.58 -2.80 5.66
N LEU A 339 -4.29 -1.82 6.52
CA LEU A 339 -3.50 -2.05 7.72
C LEU A 339 -4.26 -2.94 8.70
N GLY A 340 -5.53 -2.64 8.97
CA GLY A 340 -6.36 -3.46 9.85
C GLY A 340 -6.46 -4.92 9.43
N MET A 341 -6.69 -5.16 8.14
CA MET A 341 -6.75 -6.50 7.57
C MET A 341 -5.43 -7.26 7.76
N MET A 342 -4.30 -6.64 7.39
CA MET A 342 -2.98 -7.26 7.51
C MET A 342 -2.71 -7.67 8.96
N MET A 343 -2.95 -6.74 9.88
CA MET A 343 -2.69 -6.91 11.31
C MET A 343 -3.52 -8.01 11.95
N LEU A 344 -4.78 -8.15 11.53
CA LEU A 344 -5.69 -9.14 12.08
C LEU A 344 -5.38 -10.55 11.58
N THR A 345 -4.99 -10.68 10.32
CA THR A 345 -4.92 -11.98 9.62
C THR A 345 -3.54 -12.61 9.64
N LEU A 346 -2.47 -11.80 9.48
CA LEU A 346 -1.10 -12.31 9.41
C LEU A 346 -0.70 -13.25 10.55
N PRO A 347 -1.05 -12.98 11.82
CA PRO A 347 -0.60 -13.84 12.92
C PRO A 347 -1.07 -15.29 12.80
N VAL A 348 -2.13 -15.53 12.03
CA VAL A 348 -2.74 -16.85 11.81
C VAL A 348 -2.44 -17.38 10.40
N VAL A 349 -2.57 -16.53 9.38
CA VAL A 349 -2.44 -16.94 7.98
C VAL A 349 -0.98 -17.14 7.59
N PHE A 350 -0.06 -16.31 8.09
CA PHE A 350 1.35 -16.38 7.71
C PHE A 350 1.99 -17.74 8.07
N PRO A 351 1.84 -18.26 9.31
CA PRO A 351 2.36 -19.60 9.63
C PRO A 351 1.81 -20.70 8.72
N ALA A 352 0.53 -20.63 8.35
CA ALA A 352 -0.08 -21.60 7.44
C ALA A 352 0.53 -21.53 6.02
N ILE A 353 0.76 -20.32 5.50
CA ILE A 353 1.41 -20.11 4.19
C ILE A 353 2.82 -20.70 4.17
N ILE A 354 3.60 -20.48 5.23
CA ILE A 354 4.95 -21.05 5.36
C ILE A 354 4.89 -22.57 5.50
N GLY A 355 3.93 -23.10 6.27
CA GLY A 355 3.69 -24.55 6.39
C GLY A 355 3.36 -25.23 5.06
N LEU A 356 2.72 -24.52 4.13
CA LEU A 356 2.44 -25.00 2.75
C LEU A 356 3.65 -24.90 1.80
N GLY A 357 4.77 -24.34 2.27
CA GLY A 357 6.01 -24.18 1.52
C GLY A 357 6.02 -23.02 0.53
N TYR A 358 5.22 -21.97 0.76
CA TYR A 358 5.29 -20.74 -0.03
C TYR A 358 6.34 -19.77 0.51
N ASP A 359 6.90 -18.95 -0.39
CA ASP A 359 7.90 -17.96 -0.02
C ASP A 359 7.27 -16.76 0.73
N PRO A 360 7.87 -16.30 1.85
CA PRO A 360 7.34 -15.20 2.65
C PRO A 360 7.36 -13.84 1.95
N ILE A 361 8.32 -13.57 1.08
CA ILE A 361 8.42 -12.30 0.34
C ILE A 361 7.35 -12.28 -0.75
N TRP A 362 7.20 -13.38 -1.49
CA TRP A 362 6.14 -13.54 -2.49
C TRP A 362 4.75 -13.38 -1.87
N PHE A 363 4.49 -14.02 -0.73
CA PHE A 363 3.20 -13.86 -0.04
C PHE A 363 2.98 -12.44 0.44
N GLY A 364 4.02 -11.74 0.89
CA GLY A 364 3.95 -10.32 1.23
C GLY A 364 3.46 -9.46 0.08
N ILE A 365 4.03 -9.65 -1.11
CA ILE A 365 3.59 -8.97 -2.33
C ILE A 365 2.15 -9.32 -2.68
N LEU A 366 1.79 -10.60 -2.64
CA LEU A 366 0.43 -11.04 -2.92
C LEU A 366 -0.57 -10.41 -1.94
N LEU A 367 -0.25 -10.39 -0.64
CA LEU A 367 -1.10 -9.80 0.38
C LEU A 367 -1.28 -8.29 0.17
N VAL A 368 -0.20 -7.55 -0.06
CA VAL A 368 -0.29 -6.11 -0.38
C VAL A 368 -1.15 -5.89 -1.61
N LYS A 369 -1.02 -6.76 -2.62
CA LYS A 369 -1.87 -6.67 -3.80
C LYS A 369 -3.35 -6.90 -3.50
N LEU A 370 -3.68 -7.90 -2.68
CA LEU A 370 -5.05 -8.20 -2.25
C LEU A 370 -5.66 -7.06 -1.44
N ILE A 371 -4.88 -6.45 -0.55
CA ILE A 371 -5.25 -5.24 0.19
C ILE A 371 -5.62 -4.11 -0.79
N GLU A 372 -4.77 -3.87 -1.79
CA GLU A 372 -4.99 -2.80 -2.75
C GLU A 372 -6.20 -3.02 -3.66
N ILE A 373 -6.55 -4.28 -3.92
CA ILE A 373 -7.81 -4.61 -4.60
C ILE A 373 -8.99 -4.33 -3.68
N GLY A 374 -8.88 -4.67 -2.39
CA GLY A 374 -9.89 -4.35 -1.38
C GLY A 374 -10.22 -2.86 -1.29
N VAL A 375 -9.21 -1.98 -1.27
CA VAL A 375 -9.43 -0.53 -1.13
C VAL A 375 -10.08 0.13 -2.35
N VAL A 376 -10.30 -0.60 -3.45
CA VAL A 376 -11.06 -0.12 -4.62
C VAL A 376 -12.32 -0.94 -4.91
N THR A 377 -12.53 -2.07 -4.21
CA THR A 377 -13.66 -2.97 -4.44
C THR A 377 -14.88 -2.58 -3.56
N PRO A 378 -16.11 -2.50 -4.11
CA PRO A 378 -17.33 -2.30 -3.32
C PRO A 378 -17.51 -3.38 -2.23
N PRO A 379 -18.18 -3.12 -1.09
CA PRO A 379 -19.03 -1.97 -0.79
C PRO A 379 -18.31 -0.80 -0.11
N VAL A 380 -17.14 -1.03 0.51
CA VAL A 380 -16.33 0.07 1.07
C VAL A 380 -15.44 0.63 -0.04
N GLY A 381 -14.35 -0.02 -0.44
CA GLY A 381 -13.49 0.54 -1.49
C GLY A 381 -13.02 1.96 -1.14
N LEU A 382 -12.24 2.08 -0.06
CA LEU A 382 -11.82 3.34 0.57
C LEU A 382 -11.33 4.42 -0.41
N ASN A 383 -10.58 4.06 -1.45
CA ASN A 383 -10.12 5.01 -2.46
C ASN A 383 -11.29 5.62 -3.25
N CYS A 384 -12.35 4.85 -3.53
CA CYS A 384 -13.56 5.37 -4.17
C CYS A 384 -14.29 6.38 -3.27
N TYR A 385 -14.34 6.13 -1.96
CA TYR A 385 -14.86 7.12 -0.99
C TYR A 385 -13.99 8.36 -0.90
N VAL A 386 -12.67 8.25 -0.99
CA VAL A 386 -11.77 9.42 -1.05
C VAL A 386 -12.07 10.26 -2.28
N VAL A 387 -12.25 9.64 -3.46
CA VAL A 387 -12.63 10.34 -4.68
C VAL A 387 -13.97 11.07 -4.49
N ASN A 388 -15.00 10.35 -4.03
CA ASN A 388 -16.33 10.93 -3.82
C ASN A 388 -16.35 12.02 -2.73
N GLY A 389 -15.60 11.86 -1.64
CA GLY A 389 -15.53 12.85 -0.57
C GLY A 389 -14.90 14.18 -1.00
N ILE A 390 -14.00 14.15 -2.00
CA ILE A 390 -13.42 15.36 -2.60
C ILE A 390 -14.30 15.89 -3.74
N ARG A 391 -14.98 15.00 -4.47
CA ARG A 391 -15.85 15.31 -5.62
C ARG A 391 -17.26 14.77 -5.38
N PRO A 392 -18.04 15.40 -4.47
CA PRO A 392 -19.38 14.92 -4.12
C PRO A 392 -20.38 15.02 -5.29
N ASP A 393 -20.05 15.79 -6.33
CA ASP A 393 -20.82 15.88 -7.58
C ASP A 393 -20.75 14.60 -8.43
N ILE A 394 -19.83 13.68 -8.14
CA ILE A 394 -19.72 12.37 -8.79
C ILE A 394 -20.31 11.32 -7.85
N PRO A 395 -21.46 10.69 -8.21
CA PRO A 395 -22.04 9.65 -7.38
C PRO A 395 -21.05 8.50 -7.17
N LEU A 396 -20.99 7.96 -5.95
CA LEU A 396 -20.08 6.85 -5.62
C LEU A 396 -20.25 5.64 -6.54
N GLU A 397 -21.48 5.32 -6.93
CA GLU A 397 -21.78 4.27 -7.92
C GLU A 397 -21.08 4.52 -9.27
N SER A 398 -20.97 5.78 -9.70
CA SER A 398 -20.24 6.14 -10.92
C SER A 398 -18.74 5.94 -10.77
N VAL A 399 -18.18 6.17 -9.57
CA VAL A 399 -16.78 5.87 -9.26
C VAL A 399 -16.53 4.36 -9.34
N PHE A 400 -17.37 3.54 -8.68
CA PHE A 400 -17.25 2.08 -8.73
C PHE A 400 -17.39 1.51 -10.14
N ARG A 401 -18.33 2.03 -10.93
CA ARG A 401 -18.46 1.67 -12.36
C ARG A 401 -17.20 2.04 -13.15
N GLY A 402 -16.56 3.15 -12.81
CA GLY A 402 -15.28 3.57 -13.38
C GLY A 402 -14.12 2.63 -13.04
N VAL A 403 -14.11 2.10 -11.81
CA VAL A 403 -13.07 1.17 -11.31
C VAL A 403 -13.27 -0.27 -11.83
N THR A 404 -14.51 -0.66 -12.15
CA THR A 404 -14.85 -2.05 -12.53
C THR A 404 -13.97 -2.66 -13.63
N PRO A 405 -13.64 -1.97 -14.74
CA PRO A 405 -12.74 -2.51 -15.77
C PRO A 405 -11.34 -2.82 -15.23
N PHE A 406 -10.88 -2.06 -14.24
CA PHE A 406 -9.58 -2.27 -13.61
C PHE A 406 -9.61 -3.44 -12.64
N LEU A 407 -10.73 -3.71 -11.96
CA LEU A 407 -10.88 -4.93 -11.13
C LEU A 407 -10.72 -6.21 -11.96
N ILE A 408 -11.17 -6.21 -13.22
CA ILE A 408 -10.92 -7.32 -14.15
C ILE A 408 -9.41 -7.43 -14.45
N GLY A 409 -8.74 -6.30 -14.66
CA GLY A 409 -7.29 -6.25 -14.77
C GLY A 409 -6.58 -6.78 -13.51
N GLU A 410 -7.15 -6.54 -12.32
CA GLU A 410 -6.60 -7.02 -11.06
C GLU A 410 -6.65 -8.54 -10.91
N ILE A 411 -7.71 -9.18 -11.40
CA ILE A 411 -7.78 -10.65 -11.47
C ILE A 411 -6.64 -11.19 -12.34
N PHE A 412 -6.34 -10.53 -13.46
CA PHE A 412 -5.22 -10.91 -14.32
C PHE A 412 -3.86 -10.72 -13.63
N ILE A 413 -3.68 -9.62 -12.88
CA ILE A 413 -2.44 -9.37 -12.13
C ILE A 413 -2.25 -10.40 -11.01
N ILE A 414 -3.29 -10.72 -10.24
CA ILE A 414 -3.24 -11.81 -9.23
C ILE A 414 -2.85 -13.12 -9.90
N SER A 415 -3.46 -13.44 -11.04
CA SER A 415 -3.17 -14.68 -11.77
C SER A 415 -1.69 -14.74 -12.17
N ILE A 416 -1.11 -13.63 -12.62
CA ILE A 416 0.33 -13.56 -12.92
C ILE A 416 1.17 -13.79 -11.66
N ILE A 417 0.86 -13.11 -10.55
CA ILE A 417 1.60 -13.24 -9.29
C ILE A 417 1.56 -14.69 -8.79
N VAL A 418 0.39 -15.35 -8.88
CA VAL A 418 0.19 -16.72 -8.40
C VAL A 418 0.85 -17.77 -9.29
N LEU A 419 0.77 -17.61 -10.61
CA LEU A 419 1.31 -18.58 -11.57
C LEU A 419 2.82 -18.42 -11.80
N PHE A 420 3.36 -17.23 -11.58
CA PHE A 420 4.77 -16.90 -11.84
C PHE A 420 5.45 -16.29 -10.60
N PRO A 421 5.60 -17.04 -9.49
CA PRO A 421 6.23 -16.53 -8.27
C PRO A 421 7.68 -16.08 -8.51
N ASP A 422 8.41 -16.75 -9.40
CA ASP A 422 9.80 -16.40 -9.75
C ASP A 422 9.93 -15.01 -10.35
N LEU A 423 8.89 -14.49 -11.01
CA LEU A 423 8.87 -13.13 -11.55
C LEU A 423 8.92 -12.09 -10.42
N ILE A 424 8.27 -12.37 -9.30
CA ILE A 424 8.24 -11.52 -8.11
C ILE A 424 9.55 -11.64 -7.33
N LEU A 425 10.12 -12.84 -7.29
CA LEU A 425 11.36 -13.14 -6.58
C LEU A 425 12.62 -12.83 -7.40
N LEU A 426 12.47 -12.43 -8.67
CA LEU A 426 13.58 -12.12 -9.58
C LEU A 426 14.56 -11.11 -8.97
N LEU A 427 14.09 -9.91 -8.62
CA LEU A 427 14.95 -8.86 -8.06
C LEU A 427 15.48 -9.22 -6.66
N PRO A 428 14.66 -9.75 -5.72
CA PRO A 428 15.15 -10.22 -4.42
C PRO A 428 16.24 -11.29 -4.49
N ASN A 429 16.16 -12.22 -5.44
CA ASN A 429 17.13 -13.32 -5.58
C ASN A 429 18.44 -12.89 -6.26
N MET A 430 18.43 -11.73 -6.93
CA MET A 430 19.65 -11.12 -7.50
C MET A 430 20.46 -10.34 -6.47
N MET A 431 19.88 -10.05 -5.31
CA MET A 431 20.64 -9.53 -4.17
C MET A 431 21.42 -10.68 -3.52
N ASN A 432 22.75 -10.58 -3.54
CA ASN A 432 23.64 -11.51 -2.84
C ASN A 432 23.79 -11.13 -1.37
#